data_AF-A0A7D5QGB4-F1
#
_entry.id   AF-A0A7D5QGB4-F1
#
_cell.length_a   1.000
_cell.length_b   1.000
_cell.length_c   1.000
_cell.angle_alpha   90.00
_cell.angle_beta   90.00
_cell.angle_gamma   90.00
#
_symmetry.space_group_name_H-M   'P 1'
#
loop_
_entity.id
_entity.type
_entity.pdbx_description
1 polymer ?
#
loop_
_entity_poly.entity_id
_entity_poly.type
_entity_poly.pdbx_seq_one_letter_code
_entity_poly.pdbx_strand_id
1 'polypeptide(L)'
;MRLVEPTDFEVLAFLESHGRNNAINISTGLDRDRSYVNTRLRALEDLGLVERVGPATNSGLYELSARGRAALSVRDRYREAGTDFEALVEATLADE
;
A
#
# COMPACT_ATOMS: atom_id res chain seq x y z
N MET A 1 13.06 -2.55 0.60
CA MET A 1 11.92 -2.25 -0.29
C MET A 1 11.94 -0.78 -0.71
N ARG A 2 11.30 -0.41 -1.84
CA ARG A 2 11.29 0.98 -2.34
C ARG A 2 9.88 1.43 -2.74
N LEU A 3 9.37 2.44 -2.04
CA LEU A 3 8.09 3.09 -2.26
C LEU A 3 8.25 4.46 -2.92
N VAL A 4 7.24 4.87 -3.68
CA VAL A 4 7.14 6.20 -4.29
C VAL A 4 6.32 7.10 -3.37
N GLU A 5 6.98 8.07 -2.78
CA GLU A 5 6.34 9.06 -1.92
C GLU A 5 5.87 10.31 -2.69
N PRO A 6 4.74 10.92 -2.27
CA PRO A 6 3.86 10.47 -1.17
C PRO A 6 2.88 9.37 -1.58
N THR A 7 2.73 9.13 -2.88
CA THR A 7 1.61 8.40 -3.48
C THR A 7 1.36 7.01 -2.90
N ASP A 8 2.40 6.20 -2.69
CA ASP A 8 2.20 4.84 -2.17
C ASP A 8 1.59 4.83 -0.78
N PHE A 9 2.10 5.68 0.11
CA PHE A 9 1.54 5.80 1.45
C PHE A 9 0.14 6.42 1.43
N GLU A 10 -0.15 7.33 0.49
CA GLU A 10 -1.53 7.82 0.29
C GLU A 10 -2.48 6.68 -0.12
N VAL A 11 -2.03 5.76 -1.00
CA VAL A 11 -2.81 4.57 -1.40
C VAL A 11 -3.00 3.61 -0.22
N LEU A 12 -1.94 3.30 0.54
CA LEU A 12 -2.03 2.42 1.71
C LEU A 12 -2.98 3.02 2.78
N ALA A 13 -2.85 4.32 3.08
CA ALA A 13 -3.71 5.02 4.02
C ALA A 13 -5.17 5.08 3.54
N PHE A 14 -5.39 5.22 2.23
CA PHE A 14 -6.74 5.16 1.67
C PHE A 14 -7.38 3.80 1.92
N LEU A 15 -6.66 2.70 1.68
CA LEU A 15 -7.14 1.34 1.94
C LEU A 15 -7.33 1.05 3.42
N GLU A 16 -6.49 1.59 4.30
CA GLU A 16 -6.67 1.48 5.76
C GLU A 16 -7.99 2.13 6.21
N SER A 17 -8.26 3.34 5.72
CA SER A 17 -9.41 4.14 6.15
C SER A 17 -10.73 3.76 5.48
N HIS A 18 -10.69 3.31 4.22
CA HIS A 18 -11.88 3.01 3.42
C HIS A 18 -12.08 1.51 3.17
N GLY A 19 -11.20 0.67 3.70
CA GLY A 19 -11.19 -0.77 3.47
C GLY A 19 -10.91 -1.14 2.01
N ARG A 20 -11.30 -2.36 1.65
CA ARG A 20 -11.14 -2.92 0.30
C ARG A 20 -11.72 -2.02 -0.78
N ASN A 21 -10.90 -1.63 -1.75
CA ASN A 21 -11.28 -0.72 -2.84
C ASN A 21 -10.63 -1.09 -4.19
N ASN A 22 -11.11 -0.46 -5.27
CA ASN A 22 -10.52 -0.60 -6.60
C ASN A 22 -9.77 0.67 -7.02
N ALA A 23 -9.00 0.57 -8.11
CA ALA A 23 -8.21 1.69 -8.62
C ALA A 23 -9.02 2.92 -9.03
N ILE A 24 -10.29 2.77 -9.45
CA ILE A 24 -11.16 3.90 -9.81
C ILE A 24 -11.48 4.70 -8.55
N ASN A 25 -11.92 4.03 -7.49
CA ASN A 25 -12.30 4.67 -6.23
C ASN A 25 -11.11 5.39 -5.59
N ILE A 26 -9.94 4.74 -5.56
CA ILE A 26 -8.71 5.32 -5.00
C ILE A 26 -8.27 6.54 -5.84
N SER A 27 -8.31 6.43 -7.17
CA SER A 27 -8.01 7.54 -8.09
C SER A 27 -8.90 8.76 -7.86
N THR A 28 -10.21 8.54 -7.69
CA THR A 28 -11.16 9.61 -7.37
C THR A 28 -10.90 10.20 -5.98
N GLY A 29 -10.62 9.38 -4.98
CA GLY A 29 -10.38 9.83 -3.61
C GLY A 29 -9.07 10.59 -3.40
N LEU A 30 -8.03 10.28 -4.17
CA LEU A 30 -6.72 10.92 -4.07
C LEU A 30 -6.49 12.01 -5.14
N ASP A 31 -7.45 12.25 -6.03
CA ASP A 31 -7.31 13.12 -7.20
C ASP A 31 -6.03 12.79 -8.00
N ARG A 32 -5.97 11.54 -8.48
CA ARG A 32 -4.84 10.98 -9.25
C ARG A 32 -5.34 10.27 -10.49
N ASP A 33 -4.50 10.18 -11.52
CA ASP A 33 -4.82 9.39 -12.70
C ASP A 33 -5.01 7.90 -12.35
N ARG A 34 -6.08 7.30 -12.88
CA ARG A 34 -6.42 5.89 -12.63
C ARG A 34 -5.36 4.92 -13.16
N SER A 35 -4.75 5.20 -14.31
CA SER A 35 -3.73 4.32 -14.89
C SER A 35 -2.46 4.34 -14.04
N TYR A 36 -2.13 5.50 -13.49
CA TYR A 36 -1.06 5.66 -12.52
C TYR A 36 -1.35 4.91 -11.22
N VAL A 37 -2.55 5.06 -10.63
CA VAL A 37 -2.96 4.31 -9.43
C VAL A 37 -2.91 2.80 -9.66
N ASN A 38 -3.35 2.31 -10.82
CA ASN A 38 -3.21 0.89 -11.18
C ASN A 38 -1.75 0.43 -11.23
N THR A 39 -0.86 1.26 -11.74
CA THR A 39 0.58 0.96 -11.75
C THR A 39 1.12 0.86 -10.33
N ARG A 40 0.72 1.79 -9.45
CA ARG A 40 1.11 1.75 -8.03
C ARG A 40 0.56 0.52 -7.32
N LEU A 41 -0.71 0.18 -7.50
CA LEU A 41 -1.33 -1.00 -6.87
C LEU A 41 -0.64 -2.31 -7.26
N ARG A 42 -0.22 -2.47 -8.52
CA ARG A 42 0.58 -3.63 -8.94
C ARG A 42 1.95 -3.67 -8.26
N ALA A 43 2.64 -2.53 -8.18
CA ALA A 43 3.92 -2.45 -7.50
C ALA A 43 3.80 -2.75 -5.98
N LEU A 44 2.73 -2.26 -5.34
CA LEU A 44 2.44 -2.55 -3.94
C LEU A 44 2.06 -4.02 -3.70
N GLU A 45 1.36 -4.63 -4.65
CA GLU A 45 1.04 -6.07 -4.66
C GLU A 45 2.31 -6.92 -4.79
N ASP A 46 3.23 -6.54 -5.68
CA ASP A 46 4.54 -7.20 -5.83
C ASP A 46 5.40 -7.11 -4.55
N LEU A 47 5.23 -6.04 -3.76
CA LEU A 47 5.87 -5.85 -2.46
C LEU A 47 5.11 -6.52 -1.30
N GLY A 48 3.97 -7.15 -1.56
CA GLY A 48 3.12 -7.79 -0.55
C GLY A 48 2.44 -6.82 0.41
N LEU A 49 2.33 -5.54 0.06
CA LEU A 49 1.72 -4.50 0.91
C LEU A 49 0.19 -4.39 0.71
N VAL A 50 -0.31 -4.91 -0.40
CA VAL A 50 -1.73 -5.05 -0.70
C VAL A 50 -1.99 -6.41 -1.32
N GLU A 51 -3.22 -6.89 -1.23
CA GLU A 51 -3.64 -8.16 -1.81
C GLU A 51 -4.83 -7.97 -2.74
N ARG A 52 -4.83 -8.65 -3.89
CA ARG A 52 -6.02 -8.78 -4.72
C ARG A 52 -7.02 -9.71 -4.07
N VAL A 53 -8.27 -9.26 -3.99
CA VAL A 53 -9.33 -9.97 -3.27
C VAL A 53 -10.62 -10.01 -4.08
N GLY A 54 -11.50 -10.97 -3.78
CA GLY A 54 -12.83 -11.09 -4.37
C GLY A 54 -13.03 -12.38 -5.18
N PRO A 55 -14.30 -12.76 -5.44
CA PRO A 55 -14.64 -14.06 -6.04
C PRO A 55 -14.33 -14.15 -7.54
N ALA A 56 -14.19 -13.01 -8.22
CA ALA A 56 -13.84 -12.96 -9.62
C ALA A 56 -12.34 -12.79 -9.80
N THR A 57 -11.74 -13.52 -10.73
CA THR A 57 -10.30 -13.47 -11.07
C THR A 57 -9.80 -12.05 -11.34
N ASN A 58 -10.66 -11.15 -11.82
CA ASN A 58 -10.35 -9.75 -12.11
C ASN A 58 -11.32 -8.78 -11.42
N SER A 59 -11.65 -9.02 -10.15
CA SER A 59 -12.49 -8.11 -9.34
C SER A 59 -11.99 -6.65 -9.36
N GLY A 60 -10.68 -6.46 -9.55
CA GLY A 60 -10.02 -5.16 -9.44
C GLY A 60 -9.98 -4.60 -8.02
N LEU A 61 -10.37 -5.42 -7.03
CA LEU A 61 -10.40 -5.04 -5.63
C LEU A 61 -9.08 -5.41 -4.95
N TYR A 62 -8.60 -4.47 -4.16
CA TYR A 62 -7.40 -4.55 -3.34
C TYR A 62 -7.75 -4.30 -1.89
N GLU A 63 -7.06 -4.99 -1.00
CA GLU A 63 -7.12 -4.79 0.44
C GLU A 63 -5.72 -4.60 1.01
N LEU A 64 -5.61 -3.84 2.11
CA LEU A 64 -4.34 -3.64 2.80
C LEU A 64 -3.92 -4.93 3.52
N SER A 65 -2.69 -5.39 3.27
CA SER A 65 -2.15 -6.56 3.99
C SER A 65 -1.64 -6.17 5.38
N ALA A 66 -1.33 -7.16 6.22
CA ALA A 66 -0.67 -6.92 7.51
C ALA A 66 0.69 -6.21 7.31
N ARG A 67 1.48 -6.66 6.33
CA ARG A 67 2.75 -6.00 5.95
C ARG A 67 2.54 -4.56 5.48
N GLY A 68 1.45 -4.29 4.75
CA GLY A 68 1.05 -2.95 4.34
C GLY A 68 0.74 -2.03 5.52
N ARG A 69 0.02 -2.54 6.53
CA ARG A 69 -0.27 -1.82 7.77
C ARG A 69 0.99 -1.54 8.57
N ALA A 70 1.88 -2.54 8.72
CA ALA A 70 3.18 -2.36 9.34
C ALA A 70 3.99 -1.26 8.63
N ALA A 71 4.07 -1.30 7.29
CA ALA A 71 4.73 -0.27 6.49
C ALA A 71 4.15 1.14 6.70
N LEU A 72 2.83 1.25 6.81
CA LEU A 72 2.16 2.52 7.05
C LEU A 72 2.46 3.07 8.46
N SER A 73 2.51 2.21 9.48
CA SER A 73 2.76 2.60 10.87
C SER A 73 4.16 3.19 11.09
N VAL A 74 5.14 2.74 10.32
CA VAL A 74 6.54 3.22 10.39
C VAL A 74 6.91 4.19 9.27
N ARG A 75 5.93 4.68 8.50
CA ARG A 75 6.11 5.59 7.36
C ARG A 75 7.05 6.75 7.65
N ASP A 76 6.92 7.36 8.83
CA ASP A 76 7.69 8.58 9.17
C ASP A 76 9.20 8.31 9.22
N ARG A 77 9.60 7.04 9.35
CA ARG A 77 10.99 6.57 9.34
C ARG A 77 11.53 6.24 7.95
N TYR A 78 10.70 6.28 6.91
CA TYR A 78 11.07 5.91 5.54
C TYR A 78 12.19 6.78 4.95
N ARG A 79 12.24 8.07 5.31
CA ARG A 79 13.29 9.01 4.86
C ARG A 79 14.48 9.14 5.82
N GLU A 80 14.48 8.44 6.94
CA GLU A 80 15.58 8.49 7.90
C GLU A 80 16.86 7.92 7.25
N ALA A 81 17.92 8.71 7.27
CA ALA A 81 19.19 8.29 6.68
C ALA A 81 19.76 7.08 7.43
N GLY A 82 20.11 6.04 6.68
CA GLY A 82 20.65 4.79 7.24
C GLY A 82 19.61 3.81 7.76
N THR A 83 18.31 4.11 7.65
CA THR A 83 17.25 3.18 8.01
C THR A 83 17.09 2.09 6.95
N ASP A 84 17.24 0.83 7.36
CA ASP A 84 16.72 -0.30 6.59
C ASP A 84 15.22 -0.39 6.83
N PHE A 85 14.47 0.26 5.94
CA PHE A 85 13.02 0.34 6.07
C PHE A 85 12.36 -1.03 5.96
N GLU A 86 12.90 -1.93 5.15
CA GLU A 86 12.29 -3.26 5.01
C GLU A 86 12.45 -4.07 6.28
N ALA A 87 13.64 -4.08 6.88
CA ALA A 87 13.86 -4.72 8.17
C ALA A 87 12.97 -4.12 9.27
N LEU A 88 12.74 -2.80 9.26
CA LEU A 88 11.84 -2.13 10.20
C LEU A 88 10.38 -2.58 10.04
N VAL A 89 9.91 -2.75 8.80
CA VAL A 89 8.56 -3.28 8.52
C VAL A 89 8.44 -4.72 9.01
N GLU A 90 9.42 -5.58 8.75
CA GLU A 90 9.40 -6.97 9.22
C GLU A 90 9.43 -7.07 10.75
N ALA A 91 10.23 -6.23 11.41
CA ALA A 91 10.26 -6.17 12.88
C ALA A 91 8.90 -5.77 13.45
N THR A 92 8.27 -4.75 12.85
CA THR A 92 6.93 -4.29 13.26
C THR A 92 5.88 -5.40 13.08
N LEU A 93 5.97 -6.18 12.00
CA LEU A 93 5.06 -7.28 11.73
C LEU A 93 5.23 -8.46 12.69
N ALA A 94 6.45 -8.69 13.21
CA ALA A 94 6.73 -9.76 14.17
C ALA A 94 6.25 -9.44 15.60
N ASP A 95 5.99 -8.17 15.89
CA ASP A 95 5.54 -7.69 17.20
C ASP A 95 3.98 -7.64 17.34
N GLU A 96 3.23 -7.93 16.27
CA GLU A 96 1.74 -8.04 16.24
C GLU A 96 1.25 -9.49 16.46
#